data_AF-A0A1I7YL20-F1
#
_entry.id   AF-A0A1I7YL20-F1
#
_cell.length_a   1.000
_cell.length_b   1.000
_cell.length_c   1.000
_cell.angle_alpha   90.00
_cell.angle_beta   90.00
_cell.angle_gamma   90.00
#
_symmetry.space_group_name_H-M   'P 1'
#
loop_
_entity.id
_entity.type
_entity.pdbx_description
1 polymer ?
#
loop_
_entity_poly.entity_id
_entity_poly.type
_entity_poly.pdbx_seq_one_letter_code
_entity_poly.pdbx_strand_id
1 'polypeptide(L)'
;QAKTSALESLRQELLSQKEASDRQTTEIEELATQYEEAKHQCALLETRLADKEREKAELARRCETSESLRNELQAQLDGDKSRLLKEKNELEETVDRLNSAVAHRDQVIQSERQQTKMLQEFMKKMNEDIKKKDVESVNLATAPSGDSIEELKKQIDLLVQEKASLKADLSQKIDLFLETDDMRERKEKENLSRISMLEKELNEAKTKKSDNEQIVELENQVEFSNSIIATQQHKIEKLMEEIAQINNVLGEEGIEVQFEKKKKKKRKSDVKIVRKFCDICDVFDRHDTEDCPSQTLAVDDMEPLSKRSGLVEESSNSKRGWIRKFCDHCDEFDLHDTEDCPNPQF
;
A
#
# COMPACT_ATOMS: atom_id res chain seq x y z
N GLN A 1 -91.90 61.81 23.93
CA GLN A 1 -92.02 60.36 23.67
C GLN A 1 -91.59 59.95 22.26
N ALA A 2 -92.09 60.56 21.17
CA ALA A 2 -91.66 60.16 19.81
C ALA A 2 -90.16 60.42 19.52
N LYS A 3 -89.63 61.58 19.92
CA LYS A 3 -88.20 61.92 19.71
C LYS A 3 -87.23 61.06 20.54
N THR A 4 -87.64 60.59 21.71
CA THR A 4 -86.82 59.74 22.58
C THR A 4 -86.73 58.32 22.03
N SER A 5 -87.84 57.76 21.51
CA SER A 5 -87.86 56.44 20.88
C SER A 5 -87.03 56.38 19.59
N ALA A 6 -87.04 57.44 18.77
CA ALA A 6 -86.21 57.52 17.56
C ALA A 6 -84.70 57.57 17.87
N LEU A 7 -84.31 58.30 18.92
CA LEU A 7 -82.91 58.34 19.39
C LEU A 7 -82.44 56.99 19.94
N GLU A 8 -83.33 56.25 20.60
CA GLU A 8 -83.05 54.93 21.15
C GLU A 8 -82.86 53.88 20.05
N SER A 9 -83.72 53.91 19.02
CA SER A 9 -83.57 53.08 17.81
C SER A 9 -82.26 53.37 17.07
N LEU A 10 -81.88 54.64 16.91
CA LEU A 10 -80.63 55.01 16.24
C LEU A 10 -79.40 54.56 17.03
N ARG A 11 -79.46 54.62 18.37
CA ARG A 11 -78.39 54.08 19.24
C ARG A 11 -78.26 52.57 19.09
N GLN A 12 -79.37 51.85 19.02
CA GLN A 12 -79.38 50.40 18.85
C GLN A 12 -78.83 49.98 17.48
N GLU A 13 -79.18 50.71 16.42
CA GLU A 13 -78.61 50.51 15.07
C GLU A 13 -77.10 50.74 15.07
N LEU A 14 -76.62 51.82 15.71
CA LEU A 14 -75.20 52.15 15.78
C LEU A 14 -74.40 51.11 16.59
N LEU A 15 -74.99 50.58 17.67
CA LEU A 15 -74.43 49.47 18.44
C LEU A 15 -74.33 48.20 17.60
N SER A 16 -75.39 47.84 16.86
CA SER A 16 -75.37 46.67 15.98
C SER A 16 -74.35 46.81 14.85
N GLN A 17 -74.19 48.00 14.27
CA GLN A 17 -73.15 48.28 13.27
C GLN A 17 -71.75 48.20 13.86
N LYS A 18 -71.56 48.71 15.09
CA LYS A 18 -70.28 48.60 15.78
C LYS A 18 -69.93 47.13 16.06
N GLU A 19 -70.87 46.35 16.59
CA GLU A 19 -70.66 44.91 16.82
C GLU A 19 -70.37 44.14 15.53
N ALA A 20 -71.03 44.49 14.42
CA ALA A 20 -70.75 43.89 13.12
C ALA A 20 -69.35 44.28 12.61
N SER A 21 -68.94 45.54 12.77
CA SER A 21 -67.59 46.00 12.43
C SER A 21 -66.52 45.35 13.29
N ASP A 22 -66.77 45.18 14.58
CA ASP A 22 -65.85 44.53 15.51
C ASP A 22 -65.68 43.05 15.13
N ARG A 23 -66.77 42.33 14.79
CA ARG A 23 -66.71 40.95 14.28
C ARG A 23 -65.96 40.82 12.95
N GLN A 24 -66.19 41.75 12.01
CA GLN A 24 -65.45 41.77 10.75
C GLN A 24 -63.96 42.03 11.00
N THR A 25 -63.61 42.87 11.97
CA THR A 25 -62.21 43.15 12.32
C THR A 25 -61.55 41.91 12.90
N THR A 26 -62.21 41.18 13.80
CA THR A 26 -61.68 39.91 14.34
C THR A 26 -61.52 38.84 13.25
N GLU A 27 -62.48 38.72 12.32
CA GLU A 27 -62.36 37.77 11.20
C GLU A 27 -61.18 38.11 10.27
N ILE A 28 -60.94 39.40 10.01
CA ILE A 28 -59.78 39.86 9.22
C ILE A 28 -58.48 39.57 9.94
N GLU A 29 -58.42 39.79 11.26
CA GLU A 29 -57.23 39.49 12.08
C GLU A 29 -56.92 37.99 12.10
N GLU A 30 -57.94 37.13 12.25
CA GLU A 30 -57.80 35.67 12.18
C GLU A 30 -57.37 35.18 10.79
N LEU A 31 -57.91 35.77 9.71
CA LEU A 31 -57.47 35.44 8.35
C LEU A 31 -56.03 35.90 8.10
N ALA A 32 -55.62 37.04 8.66
CA ALA A 32 -54.27 37.55 8.53
C ALA A 32 -53.24 36.66 9.25
N THR A 33 -53.57 36.14 10.43
CA THR A 33 -52.69 35.19 11.14
C THR A 33 -52.59 33.87 10.39
N GLN A 34 -53.70 33.31 9.92
CA GLN A 34 -53.70 32.10 9.09
C GLN A 34 -52.89 32.28 7.79
N TYR A 35 -52.98 33.45 7.16
CA TYR A 35 -52.20 33.76 5.96
C TYR A 35 -50.68 33.79 6.24
N GLU A 36 -50.25 34.45 7.31
CA GLU A 36 -48.82 34.49 7.68
C GLU A 36 -48.30 33.11 8.12
N GLU A 37 -49.11 32.30 8.82
CA GLU A 37 -48.77 30.91 9.14
C GLU A 37 -48.59 30.05 7.87
N ALA A 38 -49.53 30.12 6.93
CA ALA A 38 -49.45 29.39 5.67
C ALA A 38 -48.22 29.82 4.85
N LYS A 39 -47.93 31.11 4.82
CA LYS A 39 -46.74 31.67 4.16
C LYS A 39 -45.44 31.19 4.80
N HIS A 40 -45.39 31.11 6.13
CA HIS A 40 -44.24 30.54 6.83
C HIS A 40 -44.05 29.05 6.51
N GLN A 41 -45.14 28.28 6.48
CA GLN A 41 -45.12 26.87 6.08
C GLN A 41 -44.64 26.70 4.64
N CYS A 42 -45.08 27.53 3.70
CA CYS A 42 -44.59 27.51 2.32
C CYS A 42 -43.07 27.76 2.25
N ALA A 43 -42.56 28.78 2.96
CA ALA A 43 -41.13 29.08 2.98
C ALA A 43 -40.29 27.93 3.56
N LEU A 44 -40.81 27.24 4.58
CA LEU A 44 -40.17 26.06 5.17
C LEU A 44 -40.13 24.89 4.17
N LEU A 45 -41.24 24.65 3.46
CA LEU A 45 -41.32 23.60 2.44
C LEU A 45 -40.39 23.88 1.26
N GLU A 46 -40.28 25.13 0.80
CA GLU A 46 -39.34 25.54 -0.25
C GLU A 46 -37.89 25.27 0.16
N THR A 47 -37.52 25.61 1.39
CA THR A 47 -36.17 25.33 1.92
C THR A 47 -35.90 23.83 1.97
N ARG A 48 -36.86 23.05 2.49
CA ARG A 48 -36.74 21.58 2.57
C ARG A 48 -36.65 20.93 1.19
N LEU A 49 -37.37 21.46 0.20
CA LEU A 49 -37.31 20.98 -1.18
C LEU A 49 -35.93 21.26 -1.79
N ALA A 50 -35.40 22.47 -1.59
CA ALA A 50 -34.04 22.82 -2.04
C ALA A 50 -32.96 21.93 -1.40
N ASP A 51 -33.09 21.59 -0.12
CA ASP A 51 -32.16 20.67 0.57
C ASP A 51 -32.25 19.25 -0.01
N LYS A 52 -33.46 18.76 -0.29
CA LYS A 52 -33.65 17.44 -0.91
C LYS A 52 -33.13 17.38 -2.34
N GLU A 53 -33.26 18.46 -3.10
CA GLU A 53 -32.66 18.57 -4.44
C GLU A 53 -31.13 18.56 -4.37
N ARG A 54 -30.53 19.23 -3.37
CA ARG A 54 -29.08 19.19 -3.14
C ARG A 54 -28.62 17.78 -2.76
N GLU A 55 -29.30 17.10 -1.83
CA GLU A 55 -28.98 15.71 -1.44
C GLU A 55 -29.07 14.77 -2.65
N LYS A 56 -30.11 14.90 -3.47
CA LYS A 56 -30.28 14.11 -4.70
C LYS A 56 -29.12 14.34 -5.68
N ALA A 57 -28.69 15.58 -5.87
CA ALA A 57 -27.56 15.91 -6.73
C ALA A 57 -26.24 15.34 -6.19
N GLU A 58 -26.04 15.35 -4.87
CA GLU A 58 -24.86 14.75 -4.26
C GLU A 58 -24.84 13.23 -4.40
N LEU A 59 -25.98 12.57 -4.17
CA LEU A 59 -26.12 11.13 -4.38
C LEU A 59 -25.86 10.74 -5.84
N ALA A 60 -26.38 11.51 -6.80
CA ALA A 60 -26.11 11.28 -8.22
C ALA A 60 -24.60 11.33 -8.53
N ARG A 61 -23.88 12.35 -8.01
CA ARG A 61 -22.42 12.44 -8.17
C ARG A 61 -21.68 11.26 -7.53
N ARG A 62 -22.11 10.82 -6.34
CA ARG A 62 -21.52 9.63 -5.67
C ARG A 62 -21.75 8.34 -6.47
N CYS A 63 -22.92 8.21 -7.11
CA CYS A 63 -23.18 7.09 -8.01
C CYS A 63 -22.28 7.15 -9.25
N GLU A 64 -22.15 8.31 -9.89
CA GLU A 64 -21.28 8.50 -11.06
C GLU A 64 -19.81 8.16 -10.74
N THR A 65 -19.29 8.63 -9.59
CA THR A 65 -17.91 8.30 -9.18
C THR A 65 -17.74 6.81 -8.88
N SER A 66 -18.72 6.18 -8.22
CA SER A 66 -18.70 4.74 -7.96
C SER A 66 -18.74 3.92 -9.26
N GLU A 67 -19.53 4.35 -10.25
CA GLU A 67 -19.58 3.72 -11.57
C GLU A 67 -18.26 3.86 -12.32
N SER A 68 -17.64 5.05 -12.29
CA SER A 68 -16.32 5.27 -12.89
C SER A 68 -15.26 4.35 -12.27
N LEU A 69 -15.22 4.26 -10.94
CA LEU A 69 -14.26 3.40 -10.23
C LEU A 69 -14.48 1.92 -10.58
N ARG A 70 -15.74 1.48 -10.67
CA ARG A 70 -16.08 0.10 -11.05
C ARG A 70 -15.60 -0.21 -12.48
N ASN A 71 -15.77 0.72 -13.41
CA ASN A 71 -15.32 0.56 -14.78
C ASN A 71 -13.79 0.52 -14.88
N GLU A 72 -13.09 1.33 -14.08
CA GLU A 72 -11.62 1.33 -14.03
C GLU A 72 -11.07 0.02 -13.46
N LEU A 73 -11.65 -0.46 -12.34
CA LEU A 73 -11.31 -1.77 -11.78
C LEU A 73 -11.60 -2.91 -12.75
N GLN A 74 -12.71 -2.85 -13.48
CA GLN A 74 -13.04 -3.84 -14.51
C GLN A 74 -12.00 -3.83 -15.64
N ALA A 75 -11.58 -2.66 -16.11
CA ALA A 75 -10.56 -2.54 -17.15
C ALA A 75 -9.19 -3.06 -16.68
N GLN A 76 -8.82 -2.80 -15.42
CA GLN A 76 -7.61 -3.37 -14.82
C GLN A 76 -7.67 -4.90 -14.77
N LEU A 77 -8.79 -5.46 -14.29
CA LEU A 77 -8.99 -6.91 -14.21
C LEU A 77 -8.92 -7.58 -15.59
N ASP A 78 -9.52 -6.97 -16.61
CA ASP A 78 -9.46 -7.48 -17.99
C ASP A 78 -8.05 -7.38 -18.57
N GLY A 79 -7.31 -6.32 -18.23
CA GLY A 79 -5.90 -6.16 -18.57
C GLY A 79 -5.02 -7.24 -17.94
N ASP A 80 -5.15 -7.47 -16.64
CA ASP A 80 -4.41 -8.50 -15.91
C ASP A 80 -4.74 -9.90 -16.40
N LYS A 81 -6.01 -10.18 -16.67
CA LYS A 81 -6.45 -11.45 -17.26
C LYS A 81 -5.81 -11.68 -18.63
N SER A 82 -5.73 -10.65 -19.47
CA SER A 82 -5.05 -10.75 -20.77
C SER A 82 -3.54 -11.00 -20.62
N ARG A 83 -2.89 -10.33 -19.66
CA ARG A 83 -1.46 -10.52 -19.37
C ARG A 83 -1.17 -11.94 -18.88
N LEU A 84 -1.93 -12.42 -17.90
CA LEU A 84 -1.79 -13.77 -17.37
C LEU A 84 -2.05 -14.84 -18.43
N LEU A 85 -3.02 -14.61 -19.34
CA LEU A 85 -3.27 -15.54 -20.44
C LEU A 85 -2.09 -15.61 -21.42
N LYS A 86 -1.45 -14.47 -21.72
CA LYS A 86 -0.23 -14.46 -22.56
C LYS A 86 0.91 -15.20 -21.88
N GLU A 87 1.18 -14.90 -20.62
CA GLU A 87 2.24 -15.55 -19.84
C GLU A 87 2.00 -17.07 -19.74
N LYS A 88 0.75 -17.48 -19.52
CA LYS A 88 0.37 -18.90 -19.54
C LYS A 88 0.70 -19.55 -20.88
N ASN A 89 0.31 -18.92 -22.00
CA ASN A 89 0.57 -19.47 -23.34
C ASN A 89 2.08 -19.55 -23.62
N GLU A 90 2.84 -18.52 -23.25
CA GLU A 90 4.30 -18.52 -23.38
C GLU A 90 4.95 -19.65 -22.55
N LEU A 91 4.47 -19.86 -21.33
CA LEU A 91 4.92 -20.96 -20.48
C LEU A 91 4.55 -22.33 -21.08
N GLU A 92 3.32 -22.51 -21.57
CA GLU A 92 2.92 -23.74 -22.29
C GLU A 92 3.84 -24.01 -23.48
N GLU A 93 4.17 -23.01 -24.30
CA GLU A 93 5.12 -23.16 -25.39
C GLU A 93 6.54 -23.53 -24.91
N THR A 94 7.01 -22.94 -23.80
CA THR A 94 8.33 -23.31 -23.25
C THR A 94 8.36 -24.74 -22.76
N VAL A 95 7.28 -25.20 -22.13
CA VAL A 95 7.13 -26.58 -21.66
C VAL A 95 7.14 -27.54 -22.85
N ASP A 96 6.41 -27.24 -23.92
CA ASP A 96 6.39 -28.07 -25.13
C ASP A 96 7.76 -28.14 -25.81
N ARG A 97 8.49 -27.02 -25.86
CA ARG A 97 9.88 -26.98 -26.36
C ARG A 97 10.81 -27.84 -25.51
N LEU A 98 10.72 -27.75 -24.18
CA LEU A 98 11.54 -28.54 -23.26
C LEU A 98 11.22 -30.04 -23.37
N ASN A 99 9.93 -30.40 -23.42
CA ASN A 99 9.50 -31.79 -23.61
C ASN A 99 10.06 -32.39 -24.91
N SER A 100 10.00 -31.62 -26.00
CA SER A 100 10.57 -32.02 -27.29
C SER A 100 12.09 -32.20 -27.21
N ALA A 101 12.80 -31.30 -26.52
CA ALA A 101 14.25 -31.39 -26.32
C ALA A 101 14.65 -32.59 -25.46
N VAL A 102 13.89 -32.90 -24.41
CA VAL A 102 14.10 -34.10 -23.57
C VAL A 102 13.89 -35.36 -24.39
N ALA A 103 12.80 -35.45 -25.16
CA ALA A 103 12.53 -36.61 -26.02
C ALA A 103 13.65 -36.83 -27.05
N HIS A 104 14.14 -35.76 -27.67
CA HIS A 104 15.29 -35.83 -28.58
C HIS A 104 16.56 -36.32 -27.86
N ARG A 105 16.83 -35.81 -26.65
CA ARG A 105 18.01 -36.22 -25.88
C ARG A 105 17.94 -37.68 -25.45
N ASP A 106 16.77 -38.17 -25.06
CA ASP A 106 16.56 -39.58 -24.75
C ASP A 106 16.82 -40.47 -25.97
N GLN A 107 16.39 -40.04 -27.16
CA GLN A 107 16.68 -40.75 -28.41
C GLN A 107 18.19 -40.82 -28.69
N VAL A 108 18.91 -39.71 -28.51
CA VAL A 108 20.38 -39.67 -28.66
C VAL A 108 21.05 -40.62 -27.66
N ILE A 109 20.69 -40.55 -26.37
CA ILE A 109 21.24 -41.43 -25.34
C ILE A 109 20.97 -42.90 -25.66
N GLN A 110 19.79 -43.25 -26.17
CA GLN A 110 19.49 -44.61 -26.61
C GLN A 110 20.40 -45.07 -27.75
N SER A 111 20.66 -44.19 -28.74
CA SER A 111 21.57 -44.50 -29.85
C SER A 111 23.01 -44.70 -29.39
N GLU A 112 23.52 -43.84 -28.50
CA GLU A 112 24.87 -43.97 -27.92
C GLU A 112 25.01 -45.25 -27.10
N ARG A 113 23.97 -45.63 -26.35
CA ARG A 113 23.93 -46.90 -25.60
C ARG A 113 23.99 -48.10 -26.54
N GLN A 114 23.31 -48.07 -27.69
CA GLN A 114 23.38 -49.14 -28.69
C GLN A 114 24.78 -49.22 -29.32
N GLN A 115 25.38 -48.08 -29.68
CA GLN A 115 26.76 -48.04 -30.19
C GLN A 115 27.76 -48.59 -29.16
N THR A 116 27.62 -48.22 -27.89
CA THR A 116 28.48 -48.71 -26.80
C THR A 116 28.35 -50.22 -26.62
N LYS A 117 27.12 -50.76 -26.70
CA LYS A 117 26.90 -52.21 -26.65
C LYS A 117 27.59 -52.94 -27.81
N MET A 118 27.46 -52.43 -29.04
CA MET A 118 28.15 -53.02 -30.21
C MET A 118 29.68 -52.98 -30.04
N LEU A 119 30.24 -51.88 -29.54
CA LEU A 119 31.68 -51.76 -29.26
C LEU A 119 32.13 -52.76 -28.18
N GLN A 120 31.35 -52.94 -27.11
CA GLN A 120 31.65 -53.93 -26.07
C GLN A 120 31.64 -55.37 -26.61
N GLU A 121 30.66 -55.71 -27.46
CA GLU A 121 30.59 -57.02 -28.13
C GLU A 121 31.78 -57.25 -29.06
N PHE A 122 32.14 -56.22 -29.85
CA PHE A 122 33.31 -56.26 -30.71
C PHE A 122 34.61 -56.48 -29.91
N MET A 123 34.81 -55.73 -28.83
CA MET A 123 35.97 -55.89 -27.94
C MET A 123 36.02 -57.28 -27.30
N LYS A 124 34.88 -57.83 -26.85
CA LYS A 124 34.81 -59.19 -26.30
C LYS A 124 35.26 -60.22 -27.33
N LYS A 125 34.74 -60.12 -28.55
CA LYS A 125 35.09 -61.04 -29.64
C LYS A 125 36.56 -60.96 -30.01
N MET A 126 37.10 -59.74 -30.13
CA MET A 126 38.53 -59.53 -30.38
C MET A 126 39.40 -60.13 -29.27
N ASN A 127 38.99 -59.99 -28.00
CA ASN A 127 39.72 -60.56 -26.86
C ASN A 127 39.64 -62.09 -26.82
N GLU A 128 38.51 -62.69 -27.23
CA GLU A 128 38.41 -64.15 -27.43
C GLU A 128 39.32 -64.64 -28.56
N ASP A 129 39.38 -63.91 -29.67
CA ASP A 129 40.24 -64.24 -30.81
C ASP A 129 41.73 -64.13 -30.45
N ILE A 130 42.13 -63.10 -29.68
CA ILE A 130 43.48 -62.97 -29.12
C ILE A 130 43.81 -64.15 -28.22
N LYS A 131 42.91 -64.53 -27.29
CA LYS A 131 43.12 -65.69 -26.42
C LYS A 131 43.28 -66.99 -27.19
N LYS A 132 42.52 -67.19 -28.28
CA LYS A 132 42.67 -68.37 -29.15
C LYS A 132 44.04 -68.39 -29.84
N LYS A 133 44.46 -67.26 -30.41
CA LYS A 133 45.78 -67.12 -31.05
C LYS A 133 46.94 -67.30 -30.06
N ASP A 134 46.84 -66.77 -28.86
CA ASP A 134 47.86 -66.94 -27.82
C ASP A 134 48.00 -68.43 -27.42
N VAL A 135 46.89 -69.17 -27.32
CA VAL A 135 46.91 -70.62 -27.05
C VAL A 135 47.45 -71.44 -28.24
N GLU A 136 47.19 -71.02 -29.48
CA GLU A 136 47.77 -71.65 -30.68
C GLU A 136 49.27 -71.37 -30.83
N SER A 137 49.75 -70.18 -30.45
CA SER A 137 51.17 -69.79 -30.56
C SER A 137 52.09 -70.47 -29.53
N VAL A 138 51.58 -70.86 -28.36
CA VAL A 138 52.35 -71.56 -27.32
C VAL A 138 52.63 -73.03 -27.70
N ASN A 139 51.87 -73.63 -28.63
CA ASN A 139 52.04 -75.02 -29.05
C ASN A 139 53.04 -75.25 -30.20
N LEU A 140 53.67 -74.20 -30.73
CA LEU A 140 54.56 -74.30 -31.90
C LEU A 140 55.94 -73.66 -31.66
N ALA A 141 56.64 -74.10 -30.60
CA ALA A 141 58.07 -73.80 -30.44
C ALA A 141 58.92 -74.99 -30.92
N THR A 142 59.12 -75.10 -32.24
CA THR A 142 60.19 -75.92 -32.83
C THR A 142 61.05 -75.04 -33.74
N ALA A 143 62.37 -75.21 -33.60
CA ALA A 143 63.43 -74.31 -34.07
C ALA A 143 63.35 -73.91 -35.56
N PRO A 144 63.72 -72.65 -35.93
CA PRO A 144 63.74 -72.26 -37.34
C PRO A 144 65.13 -72.42 -37.98
N SER A 145 65.10 -73.03 -39.16
CA SER A 145 66.03 -72.85 -40.27
C SER A 145 65.86 -71.45 -40.90
N GLY A 146 66.93 -70.96 -41.56
CA GLY A 146 67.16 -69.55 -41.92
C GLY A 146 66.07 -68.81 -42.74
N ASP A 147 65.27 -69.50 -43.56
CA ASP A 147 64.18 -68.86 -44.32
C ASP A 147 63.00 -68.39 -43.44
N SER A 148 62.82 -69.03 -42.28
CA SER A 148 61.72 -68.71 -41.35
C SER A 148 62.00 -67.43 -40.54
N ILE A 149 63.28 -67.05 -40.40
CA ILE A 149 63.69 -65.82 -39.69
C ILE A 149 63.29 -64.57 -40.48
N GLU A 150 63.36 -64.63 -41.81
CA GLU A 150 63.05 -63.50 -42.68
C GLU A 150 61.53 -63.24 -42.76
N GLU A 151 60.73 -64.30 -42.73
CA GLU A 151 59.27 -64.21 -42.63
C GLU A 151 58.83 -63.72 -41.25
N LEU A 152 59.46 -64.20 -40.17
CA LEU A 152 59.21 -63.69 -38.81
C LEU A 152 59.58 -62.21 -38.67
N LYS A 153 60.65 -61.75 -39.33
CA LYS A 153 61.00 -60.31 -39.37
C LYS A 153 59.91 -59.47 -40.03
N LYS A 154 59.38 -59.89 -41.19
CA LYS A 154 58.26 -59.20 -41.84
C LYS A 154 57.01 -59.15 -40.96
N GLN A 155 56.69 -60.23 -40.25
CA GLN A 155 55.58 -60.26 -39.31
C GLN A 155 55.80 -59.30 -38.13
N ILE A 156 57.02 -59.23 -37.60
CA ILE A 156 57.38 -58.26 -36.55
C ILE A 156 57.22 -56.83 -37.06
N ASP A 157 57.69 -56.51 -38.27
CA ASP A 157 57.56 -55.16 -38.83
C ASP A 157 56.09 -54.75 -39.03
N LEU A 158 55.25 -55.66 -39.52
CA LEU A 158 53.81 -55.44 -39.63
C LEU A 158 53.14 -55.23 -38.26
N LEU A 159 53.50 -56.03 -37.26
CA LEU A 159 52.98 -55.87 -35.89
C LEU A 159 53.46 -54.55 -35.24
N VAL A 160 54.68 -54.12 -35.54
CA VAL A 160 55.20 -52.82 -35.08
C VAL A 160 54.43 -51.67 -35.74
N GLN A 161 54.13 -51.78 -37.03
CA GLN A 161 53.33 -50.79 -37.76
C GLN A 161 51.89 -50.74 -37.25
N GLU A 162 51.26 -51.89 -37.01
CA GLU A 162 49.91 -51.99 -36.44
C GLU A 162 49.86 -51.43 -35.00
N LYS A 163 50.87 -51.73 -34.18
CA LYS A 163 51.02 -51.14 -32.84
C LYS A 163 51.17 -49.63 -32.91
N ALA A 164 51.90 -49.10 -33.89
CA ALA A 164 52.04 -47.66 -34.09
C ALA A 164 50.70 -47.01 -34.49
N SER A 165 49.92 -47.65 -35.36
CA SER A 165 48.59 -47.13 -35.76
C SER A 165 47.62 -47.16 -34.58
N LEU A 166 47.56 -48.26 -33.83
CA LEU A 166 46.70 -48.37 -32.64
C LEU A 166 47.07 -47.34 -31.56
N LYS A 167 48.36 -47.04 -31.41
CA LYS A 167 48.82 -45.99 -30.50
C LYS A 167 48.36 -44.60 -30.95
N ALA A 168 48.39 -44.32 -32.26
CA ALA A 168 47.90 -43.06 -32.81
C ALA A 168 46.38 -42.91 -32.62
N ASP A 169 45.60 -43.96 -32.91
CA ASP A 169 44.14 -43.98 -32.69
C ASP A 169 43.77 -43.77 -31.22
N LEU A 170 44.51 -44.41 -30.32
CA LEU A 170 44.30 -44.25 -28.88
C LEU A 170 44.59 -42.81 -28.44
N SER A 171 45.68 -42.21 -28.95
CA SER A 171 46.02 -40.81 -28.68
C SER A 171 44.90 -39.88 -29.15
N GLN A 172 44.41 -40.07 -30.38
CA GLN A 172 43.32 -39.26 -30.92
C GLN A 172 42.03 -39.40 -30.09
N LYS A 173 41.70 -40.61 -29.62
CA LYS A 173 40.53 -40.82 -28.75
C LYS A 173 40.69 -40.14 -27.39
N ILE A 174 41.90 -40.16 -26.81
CA ILE A 174 42.18 -39.45 -25.57
C ILE A 174 41.98 -37.94 -25.77
N ASP A 175 42.49 -37.38 -26.86
CA ASP A 175 42.34 -35.95 -27.17
C ASP A 175 40.86 -35.55 -27.31
N LEU A 176 40.07 -36.34 -28.06
CA LEU A 176 38.62 -36.11 -28.20
C LEU A 176 37.86 -36.23 -26.87
N PHE A 177 38.27 -37.16 -26.01
CA PHE A 177 37.66 -37.32 -24.68
C PHE A 177 37.96 -36.11 -23.80
N LEU A 178 39.21 -35.64 -23.78
CA LEU A 178 39.61 -34.45 -23.04
C LEU A 178 38.86 -33.20 -23.54
N GLU A 179 38.74 -33.00 -24.85
CA GLU A 179 37.98 -31.88 -25.41
C GLU A 179 36.49 -31.93 -25.03
N THR A 180 35.90 -33.12 -25.01
CA THR A 180 34.50 -33.32 -24.60
C THR A 180 34.30 -33.05 -23.10
N ASP A 181 35.26 -33.45 -22.27
CA ASP A 181 35.23 -33.23 -20.82
C ASP A 181 35.37 -31.74 -20.49
N ASP A 182 36.29 -31.04 -21.16
CA ASP A 182 36.46 -29.59 -21.11
C ASP A 182 35.16 -28.84 -21.46
N MET A 183 34.47 -29.27 -22.52
CA MET A 183 33.21 -28.66 -22.94
C MET A 183 32.08 -28.90 -21.93
N ARG A 184 32.07 -30.07 -21.28
CA ARG A 184 31.13 -30.39 -20.21
C ARG A 184 31.37 -29.52 -18.99
N GLU A 185 32.62 -29.39 -18.56
CA GLU A 185 33.00 -28.57 -17.41
C GLU A 185 32.65 -27.08 -17.63
N ARG A 186 32.86 -26.56 -18.85
CA ARG A 186 32.43 -25.19 -19.21
C ARG A 186 30.92 -25.01 -19.07
N LYS A 187 30.11 -25.94 -19.58
CA LYS A 187 28.64 -25.87 -19.45
C LYS A 187 28.18 -25.99 -18.01
N GLU A 188 28.85 -26.81 -17.20
CA GLU A 188 28.52 -26.97 -15.79
C GLU A 188 28.79 -25.67 -15.01
N LYS A 189 29.92 -25.00 -15.28
CA LYS A 189 30.22 -23.67 -14.73
C LYS A 189 29.21 -22.61 -15.15
N GLU A 190 28.78 -22.61 -16.42
CA GLU A 190 27.75 -21.68 -16.92
C GLU A 190 26.40 -21.91 -16.23
N ASN A 191 25.98 -23.17 -16.10
CA ASN A 191 24.75 -23.53 -15.41
C ASN A 191 24.77 -23.13 -13.92
N LEU A 192 25.88 -23.39 -13.22
CA LEU A 192 26.06 -22.97 -11.82
C LEU A 192 25.97 -21.45 -11.68
N SER A 193 26.58 -20.70 -12.60
CA SER A 193 26.46 -19.23 -12.62
C SER A 193 25.02 -18.78 -12.85
N ARG A 194 24.28 -19.45 -13.75
CA ARG A 194 22.87 -19.11 -14.00
C ARG A 194 21.97 -19.41 -12.80
N ILE A 195 22.18 -20.53 -12.12
CA ILE A 195 21.47 -20.88 -10.89
C ILE A 195 21.72 -19.81 -9.82
N SER A 196 22.97 -19.41 -9.61
CA SER A 196 23.31 -18.37 -8.62
C SER A 196 22.63 -17.02 -8.92
N MET A 197 22.53 -16.63 -10.20
CA MET A 197 21.78 -15.42 -10.59
C MET A 197 20.28 -15.55 -10.30
N LEU A 198 19.67 -16.68 -10.64
CA LEU A 198 18.25 -16.92 -10.39
C LEU A 198 17.92 -16.97 -8.90
N GLU A 199 18.80 -17.55 -8.07
CA GLU A 199 18.66 -17.53 -6.62
C GLU A 199 18.71 -16.10 -6.06
N LYS A 200 19.58 -15.25 -6.60
CA LYS A 200 19.65 -13.84 -6.23
C LYS A 200 18.37 -13.09 -6.62
N GLU A 201 17.90 -13.25 -7.85
CA GLU A 201 16.63 -12.67 -8.33
C GLU A 201 15.45 -13.12 -7.47
N LEU A 202 15.39 -14.41 -7.10
CA LEU A 202 14.35 -14.95 -6.23
C LEU A 202 14.39 -14.34 -4.82
N ASN A 203 15.58 -14.14 -4.25
CA ASN A 203 15.74 -13.52 -2.94
C ASN A 203 15.40 -12.01 -2.98
N GLU A 204 15.74 -11.32 -4.06
CA GLU A 204 15.32 -9.93 -4.29
C GLU A 204 13.79 -9.82 -4.46
N ALA A 205 13.16 -10.79 -5.11
CA ALA A 205 11.71 -10.87 -5.21
C ALA A 205 11.03 -11.17 -3.85
N LYS A 206 11.65 -11.98 -3.00
CA LYS A 206 11.13 -12.30 -1.64
C LYS A 206 11.29 -11.17 -0.63
N THR A 207 12.33 -10.34 -0.77
CA THR A 207 12.59 -9.21 0.15
C THR A 207 11.80 -7.96 -0.20
N LYS A 208 11.33 -7.83 -1.45
CA LYS A 208 10.30 -6.86 -1.78
C LYS A 208 8.99 -7.31 -1.12
N LYS A 209 8.43 -6.47 -0.23
CA LYS A 209 7.06 -6.65 0.29
C LYS A 209 6.17 -6.97 -0.89
N SER A 210 5.54 -8.14 -0.87
CA SER A 210 4.61 -8.54 -1.92
C SER A 210 3.56 -7.46 -2.10
N ASP A 211 3.12 -7.21 -3.33
CA ASP A 211 2.03 -6.27 -3.58
C ASP A 211 0.81 -6.61 -2.69
N ASN A 212 0.59 -7.89 -2.37
CA ASN A 212 -0.43 -8.33 -1.42
C ASN A 212 -0.18 -7.85 0.02
N GLU A 213 1.06 -7.82 0.51
CA GLU A 213 1.37 -7.31 1.85
C GLU A 213 1.18 -5.79 1.92
N GLN A 214 1.53 -5.08 0.85
CA GLN A 214 1.28 -3.63 0.75
C GLN A 214 -0.22 -3.33 0.68
N ILE A 215 -0.98 -4.12 -0.08
CA ILE A 215 -2.44 -4.00 -0.15
C ILE A 215 -3.07 -4.23 1.23
N VAL A 216 -2.67 -5.28 1.95
CA VAL A 216 -3.19 -5.55 3.31
C VAL A 216 -2.85 -4.42 4.29
N GLU A 217 -1.65 -3.85 4.19
CA GLU A 217 -1.25 -2.71 5.03
C GLU A 217 -2.05 -1.44 4.72
N LEU A 218 -2.35 -1.18 3.44
CA LEU A 218 -3.24 -0.10 3.00
C LEU A 218 -4.69 -0.34 3.45
N GLU A 219 -5.20 -1.56 3.33
CA GLU A 219 -6.55 -1.94 3.81
C GLU A 219 -6.68 -1.69 5.32
N ASN A 220 -5.68 -2.10 6.12
CA ASN A 220 -5.65 -1.84 7.55
C ASN A 220 -5.62 -0.33 7.88
N GLN A 221 -4.87 0.46 7.10
CA GLN A 221 -4.82 1.92 7.27
C GLN A 221 -6.17 2.59 6.93
N VAL A 222 -6.85 2.09 5.90
CA VAL A 222 -8.20 2.55 5.53
C VAL A 222 -9.20 2.19 6.62
N GLU A 223 -9.15 0.96 7.16
CA GLU A 223 -10.05 0.54 8.24
C GLU A 223 -9.85 1.36 9.52
N PHE A 224 -8.60 1.62 9.89
CA PHE A 224 -8.27 2.51 11.00
C PHE A 224 -8.82 3.94 10.78
N SER A 225 -8.64 4.48 9.57
CA SER A 225 -9.16 5.80 9.21
C SER A 225 -10.68 5.85 9.30
N ASN A 226 -11.37 4.82 8.83
CA ASN A 226 -12.83 4.69 8.93
C ASN A 226 -13.30 4.63 10.39
N SER A 227 -12.56 3.95 11.27
CA SER A 227 -12.84 3.91 12.72
C SER A 227 -12.71 5.30 13.37
N ILE A 228 -11.68 6.07 13.01
CA ILE A 228 -11.53 7.46 13.47
C ILE A 228 -12.69 8.32 12.99
N ILE A 229 -13.05 8.21 11.71
CA ILE A 229 -14.15 8.99 11.11
C ILE A 229 -15.46 8.67 11.83
N ALA A 230 -15.77 7.39 12.07
CA ALA A 230 -16.96 6.98 12.81
C ALA A 230 -16.97 7.55 14.24
N THR A 231 -15.83 7.50 14.93
CA THR A 231 -15.68 8.09 16.27
C THR A 231 -15.91 9.60 16.26
N GLN A 232 -15.38 10.30 15.26
CA GLN A 232 -15.57 11.75 15.10
C GLN A 232 -17.02 12.09 14.76
N GLN A 233 -17.67 11.33 13.89
CA GLN A 233 -19.09 11.50 13.54
C GLN A 233 -19.98 11.32 14.77
N HIS A 234 -19.78 10.26 15.55
CA HIS A 234 -20.51 10.07 16.81
C HIS A 234 -20.29 11.25 17.78
N LYS A 235 -19.07 11.79 17.84
CA LYS A 235 -18.78 12.95 18.69
C LYS A 235 -19.49 14.22 18.19
N ILE A 236 -19.57 14.42 16.88
CA ILE A 236 -20.34 15.51 16.27
C ILE A 236 -21.82 15.36 16.59
N GLU A 237 -22.40 14.18 16.41
CA GLU A 237 -23.81 13.90 16.72
C GLU A 237 -24.13 14.18 18.19
N LYS A 238 -23.27 13.71 19.09
CA LYS A 238 -23.43 13.97 20.53
C LYS A 238 -23.39 15.46 20.87
N LEU A 239 -22.45 16.20 20.29
CA LEU A 239 -22.38 17.66 20.48
C LEU A 239 -23.59 18.37 19.89
N MET A 240 -24.10 17.91 18.75
CA MET A 240 -25.33 18.44 18.16
C MET A 240 -26.54 18.18 19.06
N GLU A 241 -26.63 17.00 19.67
CA GLU A 241 -27.69 16.65 20.61
C GLU A 241 -27.59 17.47 21.91
N GLU A 242 -26.39 17.67 22.46
CA GLU A 242 -26.17 18.56 23.61
C GLU A 242 -26.58 20.00 23.29
N ILE A 243 -26.27 20.51 22.10
CA ILE A 243 -26.73 21.83 21.64
C ILE A 243 -28.26 21.87 21.55
N ALA A 244 -28.89 20.83 21.00
CA ALA A 244 -30.35 20.74 20.90
C ALA A 244 -31.01 20.70 22.29
N GLN A 245 -30.44 19.95 23.24
CA GLN A 245 -30.91 19.89 24.62
C GLN A 245 -30.76 21.24 25.33
N ILE A 246 -29.62 21.92 25.17
CA ILE A 246 -29.42 23.27 25.71
C ILE A 246 -30.43 24.25 25.11
N ASN A 247 -30.67 24.19 23.80
CA ASN A 247 -31.68 25.02 23.15
C ASN A 247 -33.11 24.74 23.65
N ASN A 248 -33.43 23.47 23.92
CA ASN A 248 -34.73 23.09 24.49
C ASN A 248 -34.88 23.55 25.94
N VAL A 249 -33.83 23.41 26.78
CA VAL A 249 -33.82 23.88 28.17
C VAL A 249 -33.89 25.40 28.25
N LEU A 250 -33.24 26.11 27.32
CA LEU A 250 -33.34 27.56 27.18
C LEU A 250 -34.64 28.03 26.50
N GLY A 251 -35.47 27.11 26.00
CA GLY A 251 -36.71 27.38 25.27
C GLY A 251 -37.99 27.36 26.11
N GLU A 252 -37.94 26.92 27.38
CA GLU A 252 -39.11 26.90 28.29
C GLU A 252 -39.25 28.17 29.16
N GLU A 253 -38.21 28.98 29.30
CA GLU A 253 -38.37 30.39 29.68
C GLU A 253 -38.32 31.19 28.39
N GLY A 254 -39.39 31.93 28.08
CA GLY A 254 -39.52 32.74 26.87
C GLY A 254 -38.47 33.85 26.75
N ILE A 255 -37.23 33.46 26.47
CA ILE A 255 -36.18 34.28 25.90
C ILE A 255 -36.02 33.77 24.48
N GLU A 256 -36.82 34.35 23.61
CA GLU A 256 -36.60 34.29 22.18
C GLU A 256 -35.17 34.82 21.91
N VAL A 257 -34.19 33.91 21.82
CA VAL A 257 -32.87 34.26 21.30
C VAL A 257 -33.04 34.37 19.79
N GLN A 258 -33.62 35.50 19.38
CA GLN A 258 -33.50 35.94 18.01
C GLN A 258 -32.00 36.09 17.73
N PHE A 259 -31.49 35.27 16.80
CA PHE A 259 -30.31 35.66 16.02
C PHE A 259 -30.72 36.82 15.10
N GLU A 260 -31.03 37.96 15.70
CA GLU A 260 -31.05 39.21 14.97
C GLU A 260 -29.67 39.35 14.33
N LYS A 261 -29.65 39.37 13.00
CA LYS A 261 -28.61 40.06 12.22
C LYS A 261 -28.68 41.56 12.50
N LYS A 262 -28.68 41.98 13.78
CA LYS A 262 -28.37 43.34 14.15
C LYS A 262 -26.92 43.55 13.75
N LYS A 263 -26.71 44.50 12.85
CA LYS A 263 -25.47 45.27 12.72
C LYS A 263 -25.17 45.93 14.09
N LYS A 264 -24.83 45.14 15.11
CA LYS A 264 -24.23 45.65 16.33
C LYS A 264 -22.81 46.05 15.94
N LYS A 265 -22.57 47.35 15.96
CA LYS A 265 -21.30 47.90 16.45
C LYS A 265 -20.83 47.00 17.59
N LYS A 266 -19.90 46.08 17.31
CA LYS A 266 -19.24 45.28 18.33
C LYS A 266 -18.61 46.29 19.29
N ARG A 267 -19.08 46.32 20.54
CA ARG A 267 -18.20 46.71 21.63
C ARG A 267 -17.01 45.76 21.53
N LYS A 268 -15.84 46.35 21.30
CA LYS A 268 -14.56 45.67 21.20
C LYS A 268 -14.19 45.12 22.58
N SER A 269 -14.60 43.90 22.89
CA SER A 269 -13.97 43.09 23.94
C SER A 269 -14.38 41.65 23.70
N ASP A 270 -13.39 40.78 23.55
CA ASP A 270 -13.50 39.32 23.54
C ASP A 270 -13.82 38.61 22.20
N VAL A 271 -13.26 39.12 21.10
CA VAL A 271 -12.68 38.18 20.13
C VAL A 271 -11.39 37.68 20.78
N LYS A 272 -11.26 36.38 21.07
CA LYS A 272 -9.95 35.78 21.38
C LYS A 272 -9.06 36.07 20.17
N ILE A 273 -8.26 37.13 20.29
CA ILE A 273 -7.22 37.46 19.33
C ILE A 273 -6.30 36.24 19.36
N VAL A 274 -6.17 35.55 18.21
CA VAL A 274 -5.13 34.55 18.01
C VAL A 274 -3.83 35.32 18.22
N ARG A 275 -3.19 35.10 19.37
CA ARG A 275 -1.95 35.79 19.71
C ARG A 275 -0.90 35.35 18.71
N LYS A 276 -0.38 36.30 17.94
CA LYS A 276 0.69 36.02 17.00
C LYS A 276 1.93 35.72 17.82
N PHE A 277 2.59 34.62 17.54
CA PHE A 277 3.84 34.26 18.21
C PHE A 277 4.87 34.06 17.13
N CYS A 278 5.97 34.79 17.20
CA CYS A 278 7.11 34.55 16.33
C CYS A 278 8.09 33.64 17.05
N ASP A 279 8.20 32.40 16.58
CA ASP A 279 9.15 31.39 17.04
C ASP A 279 10.62 31.69 16.68
N ILE A 280 10.88 32.67 15.80
CA ILE A 280 12.25 33.06 15.42
C ILE A 280 12.89 33.99 16.46
N CYS A 281 12.11 34.83 17.13
CA CYS A 281 12.63 35.76 18.15
C CYS A 281 11.86 35.73 19.49
N ASP A 282 11.00 34.73 19.68
CA ASP A 282 10.22 34.45 20.89
C ASP A 282 9.37 35.63 21.41
N VAL A 283 8.98 36.55 20.52
CA VAL A 283 8.10 37.67 20.87
C VAL A 283 6.66 37.38 20.50
N PHE A 284 5.76 37.69 21.43
CA PHE A 284 4.33 37.64 21.17
C PHE A 284 3.81 38.98 20.64
N ASP A 285 2.78 38.88 19.81
CA ASP A 285 1.86 39.92 19.36
C ASP A 285 2.49 41.08 18.55
N ARG A 286 3.81 41.02 18.27
CA ARG A 286 4.52 42.02 17.45
C ARG A 286 4.45 41.74 15.96
N HIS A 287 4.82 40.53 15.55
CA HIS A 287 4.78 40.06 14.17
C HIS A 287 4.50 38.56 14.18
N ASP A 288 4.06 38.04 13.03
CA ASP A 288 3.99 36.60 12.81
C ASP A 288 5.35 36.07 12.39
N THR A 289 5.59 34.76 12.49
CA THR A 289 6.85 34.12 12.10
C THR A 289 7.32 34.52 10.69
N GLU A 290 6.40 34.73 9.75
CA GLU A 290 6.68 35.08 8.35
C GLU A 290 7.09 36.56 8.12
N ASP A 291 6.84 37.43 9.10
CA ASP A 291 7.14 38.87 9.03
C ASP A 291 8.33 39.24 9.94
N CYS A 292 9.15 38.26 10.32
CA CYS A 292 10.19 38.47 11.30
C CYS A 292 11.34 39.32 10.71
N PRO A 293 11.64 40.52 11.23
CA PRO A 293 12.73 41.35 10.70
C PRO A 293 14.11 40.69 10.84
N SER A 294 14.28 39.71 11.72
CA SER A 294 15.49 38.87 11.77
C SER A 294 15.60 37.89 10.59
N GLN A 295 14.53 37.55 9.88
CA GLN A 295 14.62 36.76 8.64
C GLN A 295 15.30 37.52 7.51
N THR A 296 15.21 38.85 7.47
CA THR A 296 15.87 39.67 6.43
C THR A 296 17.34 39.95 6.73
N LEU A 297 17.80 39.69 7.96
CA LEU A 297 19.19 39.85 8.37
C LEU A 297 19.97 38.52 8.38
N ALA A 298 19.31 37.37 8.16
CA ALA A 298 19.91 36.04 8.27
C ALA A 298 20.43 35.47 6.93
N VAL A 299 20.95 36.32 6.04
CA VAL A 299 21.69 35.86 4.84
C VAL A 299 23.19 36.15 4.90
N ASP A 300 23.72 36.65 6.00
CA ASP A 300 25.16 36.60 6.24
C ASP A 300 25.45 36.35 7.74
N ASP A 301 26.36 35.40 7.97
CA ASP A 301 26.98 34.96 9.24
C ASP A 301 26.26 33.89 10.13
N MET A 302 26.61 32.63 9.83
CA MET A 302 27.14 31.60 10.73
C MET A 302 26.31 30.93 11.86
N GLU A 303 26.33 29.59 11.77
CA GLU A 303 26.43 28.56 12.84
C GLU A 303 25.13 27.99 13.49
N PRO A 304 24.99 26.64 13.63
CA PRO A 304 23.74 26.03 14.04
C PRO A 304 23.55 26.10 15.55
N LEU A 305 22.61 26.95 15.99
CA LEU A 305 22.17 27.06 17.39
C LEU A 305 21.34 25.84 17.82
N SER A 306 22.03 24.74 18.12
CA SER A 306 21.50 23.72 19.03
C SER A 306 22.09 23.98 20.41
N LYS A 307 21.36 24.76 21.22
CA LYS A 307 21.41 24.91 22.71
C LYS A 307 20.96 26.32 23.11
N ARG A 308 19.68 26.45 23.48
CA ARG A 308 19.26 27.44 24.47
C ARG A 308 17.99 26.99 25.20
N SER A 309 18.12 25.87 25.91
CA SER A 309 17.31 25.67 27.11
C SER A 309 18.01 26.42 28.25
N GLY A 310 17.27 27.29 28.94
CA GLY A 310 17.68 27.89 30.22
C GLY A 310 18.41 29.23 30.13
N LEU A 311 17.65 30.33 30.13
CA LEU A 311 17.81 31.43 31.09
C LEU A 311 16.68 32.45 30.85
N VAL A 312 15.63 32.39 31.67
CA VAL A 312 14.77 33.54 31.90
C VAL A 312 14.90 33.85 33.38
N GLU A 313 15.68 34.90 33.67
CA GLU A 313 15.73 35.54 34.97
C GLU A 313 14.32 35.92 35.45
N GLU A 314 14.18 35.82 36.76
CA GLU A 314 12.97 35.88 37.54
C GLU A 314 12.12 37.13 37.27
N SER A 315 10.91 36.92 36.76
CA SER A 315 9.82 37.88 36.95
C SER A 315 8.65 37.15 37.63
N SER A 316 8.47 37.54 38.87
CA SER A 316 7.72 36.92 39.94
C SER A 316 6.21 37.07 39.80
N ASN A 317 5.54 36.39 38.86
CA ASN A 317 4.11 36.07 39.04
C ASN A 317 3.51 35.02 38.06
N SER A 318 4.04 33.80 38.01
CA SER A 318 3.36 32.73 37.27
C SER A 318 3.30 31.45 38.08
N LYS A 319 2.13 31.18 38.67
CA LYS A 319 1.72 29.85 39.12
C LYS A 319 1.80 28.89 37.91
N ARG A 320 2.92 28.19 37.75
CA ARG A 320 3.09 27.05 36.84
C ARG A 320 3.64 25.87 37.63
N GLY A 321 3.11 24.71 37.27
CA GLY A 321 2.99 23.53 38.12
C GLY A 321 4.30 22.96 38.63
N TRP A 322 4.18 22.24 39.74
CA TRP A 322 5.21 21.35 40.25
C TRP A 322 5.75 20.47 39.12
N ILE A 323 7.08 20.42 39.01
CA ILE A 323 7.78 19.46 38.17
C ILE A 323 7.38 18.08 38.68
N ARG A 324 6.73 17.29 37.81
CA ARG A 324 6.31 15.93 38.13
C ARG A 324 7.55 15.04 38.22
N LYS A 325 7.68 14.34 39.35
CA LYS A 325 8.74 13.36 39.59
C LYS A 325 8.50 12.12 38.73
N PHE A 326 9.53 11.59 38.11
CA PHE A 326 9.48 10.37 37.30
C PHE A 326 10.62 9.45 37.73
N CYS A 327 10.32 8.16 37.84
CA CYS A 327 11.30 7.14 38.17
C CYS A 327 11.56 6.23 36.96
N ASP A 328 12.78 6.27 36.42
CA ASP A 328 13.22 5.43 35.30
C ASP A 328 13.38 3.94 35.67
N HIS A 329 13.30 3.58 36.96
CA HIS A 329 13.46 2.19 37.41
C HIS A 329 12.14 1.41 37.50
N CYS A 330 11.02 2.09 37.72
CA CYS A 330 9.69 1.47 37.82
C CYS A 330 8.61 2.14 36.96
N ASP A 331 8.99 3.08 36.09
CA ASP A 331 8.14 3.81 35.16
C ASP A 331 6.92 4.50 35.81
N GLU A 332 7.04 4.85 37.09
CA GLU A 332 5.95 5.45 37.88
C GLU A 332 6.13 6.97 37.99
N PHE A 333 5.04 7.71 37.75
CA PHE A 333 5.00 9.16 37.84
C PHE A 333 4.49 9.62 39.21
N ASP A 334 4.95 10.79 39.66
CA ASP A 334 4.48 11.57 40.80
C ASP A 334 4.76 11.02 42.22
N LEU A 335 5.34 9.82 42.36
CA LEU A 335 5.57 9.19 43.67
C LEU A 335 6.98 9.36 44.23
N HIS A 336 8.02 9.21 43.40
CA HIS A 336 9.42 9.36 43.78
C HIS A 336 10.28 9.68 42.54
N ASP A 337 11.48 10.19 42.77
CA ASP A 337 12.50 10.34 41.72
C ASP A 337 13.32 9.04 41.61
N THR A 338 13.99 8.82 40.48
CA THR A 338 14.77 7.61 40.20
C THR A 338 15.76 7.22 41.33
N GLU A 339 16.33 8.19 42.05
CA GLU A 339 17.29 7.96 43.14
C GLU A 339 16.67 7.36 44.42
N ASP A 340 15.38 7.58 44.64
CA ASP A 340 14.65 7.15 45.85
C ASP A 340 13.79 5.89 45.59
N CYS A 341 14.08 5.16 44.51
CA CYS A 341 13.29 4.00 44.12
C CYS A 341 13.41 2.87 45.17
N PRO A 342 12.29 2.39 45.75
CA PRO A 342 12.31 1.30 46.72
C PRO A 342 12.61 -0.06 46.08
N ASN A 343 12.66 -0.15 44.75
CA ASN A 343 12.96 -1.38 44.03
C ASN A 343 13.80 -1.08 42.78
N PRO A 344 15.05 -0.62 42.93
CA PRO A 344 15.93 -0.37 41.80
C PRO A 344 16.20 -1.70 41.12
N GLN A 345 15.85 -1.80 39.82
CA GLN A 345 16.23 -2.97 39.04
C GLN A 345 17.76 -3.02 38.99
N PHE A 346 18.34 -4.09 39.53
CA PHE A 346 19.77 -4.38 39.41
C PHE A 346 20.12 -4.89 38.02
#